data_AF-A0A0D1L8N9-F1
#
_entry.id   AF-A0A0D1L8N9-F1
#
_cell.length_a   1.000
_cell.length_b   1.000
_cell.length_c   1.000
_cell.angle_alpha   90.00
_cell.angle_beta   90.00
_cell.angle_gamma   90.00
#
_symmetry.space_group_name_H-M   'P 1'
#
loop_
_entity.id
_entity.type
_entity.pdbx_description
1 polymer ?
#
loop_
_entity_poly.entity_id
_entity_poly.type
_entity_poly.pdbx_seq_one_letter_code
_entity_poly.pdbx_strand_id
1 'polypeptide(L)'
;MHVDLMWRVVALTVATFTVLLAVRRVVMVVSGLVFARYVAVGGLAAFSVERNGADGYTVRFEVGGPAVFHNVAVQLFGVSEGTQPAPPALRHTMIAGDDPIEWTFRLPDDAAVQTWVMVTWVRPYLQGVESEALAHWLQAGRLYEWRWYSETNRYVRTVIRFVARRWSVGGESLRELPLSGRWRRTSSNDSADLLGPAATSPPRT
;
A
#
# COMPACT_ATOMS: atom_id res chain seq x y z
N MET A 1 -37.71 -42.51 -20.70
CA MET A 1 -36.77 -41.88 -21.66
C MET A 1 -36.75 -40.35 -21.60
N HIS A 2 -37.88 -39.63 -21.48
CA HIS A 2 -37.87 -38.16 -21.31
C HIS A 2 -37.33 -37.67 -19.95
N VAL A 3 -37.61 -38.40 -18.87
CA VAL A 3 -37.20 -38.02 -17.50
C VAL A 3 -35.67 -38.10 -17.33
N ASP A 4 -35.00 -39.09 -17.93
CA ASP A 4 -33.53 -39.21 -17.90
C ASP A 4 -32.81 -38.09 -18.66
N LEU A 5 -33.39 -37.65 -19.78
CA LEU A 5 -32.85 -36.53 -20.56
C LEU A 5 -32.94 -35.23 -19.75
N MET A 6 -34.08 -34.97 -19.11
CA MET A 6 -34.29 -33.80 -18.26
C MET A 6 -33.30 -33.77 -17.08
N TRP A 7 -33.10 -34.90 -16.38
CA TRP A 7 -32.14 -34.98 -15.28
C TRP A 7 -30.69 -34.83 -15.74
N ARG A 8 -30.32 -35.32 -16.92
CA ARG A 8 -28.99 -35.09 -17.51
C ARG A 8 -28.76 -33.63 -17.86
N VAL A 9 -29.76 -32.94 -18.42
CA VAL A 9 -29.68 -31.50 -18.71
C VAL A 9 -29.51 -30.71 -17.41
N VAL A 10 -30.31 -31.01 -16.37
CA VAL A 10 -30.19 -30.37 -15.06
C VAL A 10 -28.79 -30.59 -14.46
N ALA A 11 -28.29 -31.84 -14.47
CA ALA A 11 -26.95 -32.15 -13.96
C ALA A 11 -25.86 -31.41 -14.73
N LEU A 12 -25.96 -31.33 -16.06
CA LEU A 12 -25.03 -30.59 -16.91
C LEU A 12 -25.06 -29.09 -16.62
N THR A 13 -26.25 -28.49 -16.45
CA THR A 13 -26.40 -27.07 -16.09
C THR A 13 -25.80 -26.78 -14.71
N VAL A 14 -26.08 -27.61 -13.71
CA VAL A 14 -25.53 -27.46 -12.35
C VAL A 14 -24.00 -27.60 -12.37
N ALA A 15 -23.46 -28.59 -13.09
CA ALA A 15 -22.02 -28.77 -13.22
C ALA A 15 -21.37 -27.56 -13.91
N THR A 16 -21.95 -27.08 -15.01
CA THR A 16 -21.45 -25.90 -15.74
C THR A 16 -21.46 -24.66 -14.86
N PHE A 17 -22.55 -24.42 -14.13
CA PHE A 17 -22.67 -23.28 -13.22
C PHE A 17 -21.67 -23.35 -12.07
N THR A 18 -21.44 -24.55 -11.53
CA THR A 18 -20.44 -24.77 -10.47
C THR A 18 -19.02 -24.48 -10.97
N VAL A 19 -18.69 -24.94 -12.18
CA VAL A 19 -17.39 -24.62 -12.82
C VAL A 19 -17.24 -23.12 -13.05
N LEU A 20 -18.27 -22.44 -13.55
CA LEU A 20 -18.23 -20.98 -13.76
C LEU A 20 -18.01 -20.22 -12.45
N LEU A 21 -18.66 -20.63 -11.36
CA LEU A 21 -18.47 -20.03 -10.04
C LEU A 21 -17.06 -20.29 -9.49
N ALA A 22 -16.53 -21.51 -9.66
CA ALA A 22 -15.17 -21.84 -9.27
C ALA A 22 -14.15 -21.02 -10.06
N VAL A 23 -14.30 -20.93 -11.38
CA VAL A 23 -13.45 -20.11 -12.25
C VAL A 23 -13.53 -18.64 -11.85
N ARG A 24 -14.73 -18.10 -11.65
CA ARG A 24 -14.90 -16.70 -11.18
C ARG A 24 -14.17 -16.48 -9.86
N ARG A 25 -14.26 -17.42 -8.91
CA ARG A 25 -13.58 -17.33 -7.62
C ARG A 25 -12.06 -17.36 -7.78
N VAL A 26 -11.54 -18.28 -8.61
CA VAL A 26 -10.12 -18.36 -8.92
C VAL A 26 -9.64 -17.08 -9.60
N VAL A 27 -10.35 -16.59 -10.62
CA VAL A 27 -10.05 -15.33 -11.30
C VAL A 27 -10.04 -14.17 -10.30
N MET A 28 -11.05 -14.04 -9.43
CA MET A 28 -11.04 -12.97 -8.42
C MET A 28 -9.87 -13.10 -7.43
N VAL A 29 -9.50 -14.30 -7.00
CA VAL A 29 -8.36 -14.52 -6.10
C VAL A 29 -7.03 -14.23 -6.79
N VAL A 30 -6.83 -14.73 -8.01
CA VAL A 30 -5.62 -14.53 -8.79
C VAL A 30 -5.48 -13.07 -9.22
N SER A 31 -6.54 -12.46 -9.74
CA SER A 31 -6.58 -11.03 -10.02
C SER A 31 -6.34 -10.22 -8.75
N GLY A 32 -6.93 -10.60 -7.61
CA GLY A 32 -6.67 -9.96 -6.32
C GLY A 32 -5.19 -10.01 -5.92
N LEU A 33 -4.50 -11.13 -6.17
CA LEU A 33 -3.07 -11.28 -5.90
C LEU A 33 -2.20 -10.42 -6.82
N VAL A 34 -2.56 -10.36 -8.11
CA VAL A 34 -1.85 -9.54 -9.12
C VAL A 34 -2.09 -8.05 -8.87
N PHE A 35 -3.34 -7.63 -8.68
CA PHE A 35 -3.70 -6.24 -8.42
C PHE A 35 -3.33 -5.77 -7.00
N ALA A 36 -3.12 -6.66 -6.04
CA ALA A 36 -2.60 -6.25 -4.72
C ALA A 36 -1.24 -5.57 -4.81
N ARG A 37 -0.47 -5.83 -5.88
CA ARG A 37 0.82 -5.18 -6.16
C ARG A 37 0.65 -3.85 -6.88
N TYR A 38 -0.43 -3.68 -7.64
CA TYR A 38 -0.70 -2.48 -8.45
C TYR A 38 -1.61 -1.50 -7.71
N VAL A 39 -1.04 -0.37 -7.32
CA VAL A 39 -1.78 0.68 -6.61
C VAL A 39 -2.08 1.83 -7.56
N ALA A 40 -3.36 2.16 -7.70
CA ALA A 40 -3.83 3.30 -8.49
C ALA A 40 -3.71 4.59 -7.66
N VAL A 41 -2.56 5.25 -7.72
CA VAL A 41 -2.26 6.49 -6.97
C VAL A 41 -1.82 7.59 -7.94
N GLY A 42 -2.79 8.25 -8.59
CA GLY A 42 -2.51 9.26 -9.62
C GLY A 42 -1.78 8.72 -10.87
N GLY A 43 -1.73 7.39 -10.99
CA GLY A 43 -0.95 6.58 -11.93
C GLY A 43 -1.02 5.12 -11.46
N LEU A 44 -0.39 4.20 -12.18
CA LEU A 44 -0.28 2.81 -11.75
C LEU A 44 1.13 2.60 -11.19
N ALA A 45 1.27 2.13 -9.96
CA ALA A 45 2.57 1.80 -9.38
C ALA A 45 2.54 0.34 -8.96
N ALA A 46 3.59 -0.42 -9.27
CA ALA A 46 3.77 -1.75 -8.70
C ALA A 46 4.88 -1.74 -7.66
N PHE A 47 4.57 -2.26 -6.47
CA PHE A 47 5.51 -2.34 -5.37
C PHE A 47 5.45 -3.73 -4.74
N SER A 48 6.60 -4.40 -4.69
CA SER A 48 6.72 -5.75 -4.14
C SER A 48 7.99 -5.91 -3.34
N VAL A 49 7.91 -6.75 -2.31
CA VAL A 49 9.07 -7.23 -1.57
C VAL A 49 9.05 -8.75 -1.54
N GLU A 50 10.13 -9.37 -1.97
CA GLU A 50 10.32 -10.81 -1.99
C GLU A 50 11.38 -11.21 -0.97
N ARG A 51 11.12 -12.28 -0.20
CA ARG A 51 12.09 -12.84 0.74
C ARG A 51 12.90 -13.92 0.04
N ASN A 52 14.21 -13.68 -0.06
CA ASN A 52 15.17 -14.56 -0.71
C ASN A 52 15.99 -15.31 0.35
N GLY A 53 15.52 -16.49 0.73
CA GLY A 53 16.16 -17.32 1.76
C GLY A 53 15.79 -16.91 3.19
N ALA A 54 16.69 -17.12 4.14
CA ALA A 54 16.44 -16.84 5.55
C ALA A 54 16.44 -15.33 5.84
N ASP A 55 17.45 -14.60 5.40
CA ASP A 55 17.70 -13.21 5.77
C ASP A 55 17.70 -12.23 4.58
N GLY A 56 17.56 -12.71 3.34
CA GLY A 56 17.58 -11.89 2.15
C GLY A 56 16.23 -11.28 1.79
N TYR A 57 16.23 -10.02 1.36
CA TYR A 57 15.05 -9.33 0.85
C TYR A 57 15.39 -8.63 -0.46
N THR A 58 14.49 -8.74 -1.45
CA THR A 58 14.56 -8.00 -2.71
C THR A 58 13.31 -7.14 -2.85
N VAL A 59 13.55 -5.84 -2.89
CA VAL A 59 12.54 -4.82 -3.11
C VAL A 59 12.52 -4.46 -4.58
N ARG A 60 11.33 -4.37 -5.15
CA ARG A 60 11.12 -3.92 -6.52
C ARG A 60 10.00 -2.89 -6.58
N PHE A 61 10.27 -1.76 -7.22
CA PHE A 61 9.29 -0.71 -7.50
C PHE A 61 9.30 -0.35 -8.99
N GLU A 62 8.12 -0.30 -9.59
CA GLU A 62 7.92 0.03 -11.00
C GLU A 62 6.74 1.00 -11.20
N VAL A 63 6.85 1.86 -12.21
CA VAL A 63 5.80 2.80 -12.61
C VAL A 63 5.13 2.27 -13.87
N GLY A 64 3.81 2.33 -13.91
CA GLY A 64 2.97 1.92 -15.01
C GLY A 64 1.97 3.01 -15.42
N GLY A 65 1.55 2.95 -16.68
CA GLY A 65 0.62 3.91 -17.26
C GLY A 65 1.26 5.28 -17.58
N PRO A 66 0.46 6.28 -18.00
CA PRO A 66 0.97 7.56 -18.50
C PRO A 66 1.47 8.52 -17.40
N ALA A 67 1.76 8.02 -16.19
CA ALA A 67 2.13 8.85 -15.05
C ALA A 67 3.64 9.15 -15.02
N VAL A 68 3.98 10.34 -14.52
CA VAL A 68 5.35 10.78 -14.27
C VAL A 68 5.52 11.00 -12.78
N PHE A 69 6.40 10.22 -12.14
CA PHE A 69 6.70 10.35 -10.73
C PHE A 69 7.99 11.12 -10.54
N HIS A 70 8.00 12.08 -9.61
CA HIS A 70 9.17 12.90 -9.30
C HIS A 70 9.77 12.52 -7.94
N ASN A 71 11.09 12.60 -7.82
CA ASN A 71 11.84 12.34 -6.58
C ASN A 71 11.42 11.03 -5.90
N VAL A 72 11.44 9.95 -6.67
CA VAL A 72 11.16 8.59 -6.19
C VAL A 72 12.31 8.14 -5.29
N ALA A 73 12.00 7.94 -4.01
CA ALA A 73 12.94 7.45 -3.00
C ALA A 73 12.41 6.16 -2.40
N VAL A 74 13.31 5.20 -2.17
CA VAL A 74 13.03 3.97 -1.41
C VAL A 74 13.86 4.00 -0.14
N GLN A 75 13.22 3.79 0.99
CA GLN A 75 13.85 3.85 2.31
C GLN A 75 13.36 2.71 3.19
N LEU A 76 14.20 2.33 4.15
CA LEU A 76 13.91 1.29 5.11
C LEU A 76 13.81 1.89 6.50
N PHE A 77 12.83 1.44 7.27
CA PHE A 77 12.41 2.05 8.52
C PHE A 77 12.25 0.98 9.59
N GLY A 78 12.54 1.31 10.85
CA GLY A 78 12.43 0.35 11.97
C GLY A 78 13.66 -0.54 12.17
N VAL A 79 14.80 -0.17 11.58
CA VAL A 79 16.11 -0.81 11.82
C VAL A 79 17.01 0.17 12.56
N SER A 80 17.83 -0.34 13.48
CA SER A 80 18.82 0.45 14.21
C SER A 80 19.83 1.10 13.25
N GLU A 81 20.20 2.36 13.49
CA GLU A 81 21.01 3.19 12.57
C GLU A 81 22.34 2.55 12.13
N GLY A 82 22.94 1.67 12.95
CA GLY A 82 24.21 1.00 12.64
C GLY A 82 24.10 -0.24 11.74
N THR A 83 22.88 -0.71 11.44
CA THR A 83 22.62 -1.95 10.67
C THR A 83 21.77 -1.68 9.43
N GLN A 84 21.48 -0.40 9.14
CA GLN A 84 20.62 -0.05 8.02
C GLN A 84 21.37 -0.25 6.70
N PRO A 85 20.85 -1.08 5.78
CA PRO A 85 21.43 -1.21 4.45
C PRO A 85 21.33 0.12 3.70
N ALA A 86 22.34 0.43 2.89
CA ALA A 86 22.34 1.65 2.09
C ALA A 86 21.15 1.64 1.11
N PRO A 87 20.26 2.66 1.15
CA PRO A 87 19.12 2.73 0.26
C PRO A 87 19.58 2.96 -1.20
N PRO A 88 18.75 2.58 -2.19
CA PRO A 88 19.03 2.91 -3.58
C PRO A 88 19.02 4.42 -3.80
N ALA A 89 19.74 4.87 -4.83
CA ALA A 89 19.83 6.29 -5.16
C ALA A 89 18.43 6.87 -5.48
N LEU A 90 18.22 8.12 -5.05
CA LEU A 90 17.04 8.90 -5.40
C LEU A 90 16.90 8.98 -6.92
N ARG A 91 15.71 8.66 -7.45
CA ARG A 91 15.39 8.89 -8.86
C ARG A 91 14.56 10.15 -9.00
N HIS A 92 15.11 11.16 -9.64
CA HIS A 92 14.43 12.46 -9.81
C HIS A 92 13.16 12.36 -10.65
N THR A 93 13.13 11.44 -11.62
CA THR A 93 11.99 11.18 -12.48
C THR A 93 11.87 9.69 -12.75
N MET A 94 10.64 9.18 -12.84
CA MET A 94 10.35 7.81 -13.25
C MET A 94 9.03 7.73 -14.03
N ILE A 95 9.04 7.04 -15.17
CA ILE A 95 7.88 6.83 -16.07
C ILE A 95 7.68 5.34 -16.42
N ALA A 96 6.53 5.01 -17.01
CA ALA A 96 6.28 3.67 -17.54
C ALA A 96 7.17 3.39 -18.77
N GLY A 97 8.26 2.67 -18.54
CA GLY A 97 9.30 2.37 -19.53
C GLY A 97 10.71 2.47 -18.96
N ASP A 98 10.87 3.18 -17.84
CA ASP A 98 12.15 3.19 -17.11
C ASP A 98 12.39 1.86 -16.42
N ASP A 99 13.67 1.53 -16.22
CA ASP A 99 14.06 0.37 -15.45
C ASP A 99 13.47 0.43 -14.03
N PRO A 100 13.03 -0.69 -13.46
CA PRO A 100 12.53 -0.74 -12.09
C PRO A 100 13.63 -0.31 -11.09
N ILE A 101 13.21 0.22 -9.95
CA ILE A 101 14.12 0.33 -8.79
C ILE A 101 14.18 -1.04 -8.15
N GLU A 102 15.35 -1.66 -8.17
CA GLU A 102 15.63 -2.92 -7.50
C GLU A 102 16.63 -2.71 -6.38
N TRP A 103 16.32 -3.23 -5.20
CA TRP A 103 17.18 -3.12 -4.04
C TRP A 103 17.17 -4.41 -3.24
N THR A 104 18.35 -5.04 -3.14
CA THR A 104 18.52 -6.28 -2.39
C THR A 104 19.39 -6.03 -1.17
N PHE A 105 18.94 -6.50 -0.02
CA PHE A 105 19.66 -6.39 1.24
C PHE A 105 19.42 -7.62 2.11
N ARG A 106 20.24 -7.75 3.17
CA ARG A 106 20.04 -8.77 4.19
C ARG A 106 19.65 -8.13 5.50
N LEU A 107 18.71 -8.75 6.20
CA LEU A 107 18.23 -8.31 7.49
C LEU A 107 17.89 -9.54 8.34
N PRO A 108 18.38 -9.62 9.59
CA PRO A 108 18.03 -10.74 10.45
C PRO A 108 16.54 -10.70 10.85
N ASP A 109 15.98 -11.87 11.12
CA ASP A 109 14.53 -12.07 11.29
C ASP A 109 13.92 -11.21 12.40
N ASP A 110 14.66 -11.00 13.49
CA ASP A 110 14.27 -10.18 14.63
C ASP A 110 14.08 -8.70 14.24
N ALA A 111 15.00 -8.16 13.44
CA ALA A 111 14.88 -6.82 12.89
C ALA A 111 13.75 -6.72 11.85
N ALA A 112 13.55 -7.77 11.04
CA ALA A 112 12.50 -7.78 10.01
C ALA A 112 11.07 -7.67 10.59
N VAL A 113 10.86 -8.10 11.84
CA VAL A 113 9.56 -7.98 12.55
C VAL A 113 9.06 -6.54 12.60
N GLN A 114 9.94 -5.58 12.82
CA GLN A 114 9.57 -4.17 12.99
C GLN A 114 9.85 -3.33 11.74
N THR A 115 10.34 -3.96 10.67
CA THR A 115 10.90 -3.24 9.53
C THR A 115 9.89 -3.01 8.42
N TRP A 116 9.91 -1.78 7.92
CA TRP A 116 9.11 -1.33 6.79
C TRP A 116 10.00 -0.88 5.65
N VAL A 117 9.59 -1.20 4.42
CA VAL A 117 10.14 -0.57 3.22
C VAL A 117 9.12 0.41 2.71
N MET A 118 9.51 1.66 2.55
CA MET A 118 8.63 2.72 2.07
C MET A 118 9.19 3.30 0.77
N VAL A 119 8.31 3.50 -0.20
CA VAL A 119 8.58 4.26 -1.41
C VAL A 119 7.79 5.55 -1.33
N THR A 120 8.45 6.68 -1.59
CA THR A 120 7.82 7.99 -1.65
C THR A 120 8.09 8.64 -2.99
N TRP A 121 7.13 9.38 -3.51
CA TRP A 121 7.32 10.20 -4.70
C TRP A 121 6.45 11.44 -4.63
N VAL A 122 6.64 12.33 -5.58
CA VAL A 122 5.92 13.58 -5.72
C VAL A 122 5.23 13.60 -7.07
N ARG A 123 3.97 14.05 -7.11
CA ARG A 123 3.24 14.26 -8.37
C ARG A 123 2.53 15.61 -8.37
N PRO A 124 2.35 16.21 -9.57
CA PRO A 124 1.41 17.30 -9.74
C PRO A 124 -0.01 16.82 -9.37
N TYR A 125 -0.75 17.62 -8.61
CA TYR A 125 -2.16 17.38 -8.33
C TYR A 125 -2.93 18.70 -8.32
N LEU A 126 -3.87 18.83 -9.27
CA LEU A 126 -4.62 20.06 -9.51
C LEU A 126 -3.67 21.25 -9.68
N GLN A 127 -3.71 22.23 -8.78
CA GLN A 127 -2.88 23.44 -8.78
C GLN A 127 -1.63 23.31 -7.87
N GLY A 128 -1.42 22.14 -7.27
CA GLY A 128 -0.39 21.92 -6.27
C GLY A 128 0.43 20.66 -6.51
N VAL A 129 1.15 20.28 -5.46
CA VAL A 129 2.06 19.15 -5.45
C VAL A 129 1.67 18.27 -4.26
N GLU A 130 1.45 16.98 -4.50
CA GLU A 130 1.17 16.01 -3.45
C GLU A 130 2.29 14.98 -3.39
N SER A 131 2.74 14.67 -2.17
CA SER A 131 3.66 13.57 -1.91
C SER A 131 2.87 12.30 -1.70
N GLU A 132 3.17 11.27 -2.45
CA GLU A 132 2.53 9.97 -2.32
C GLU A 132 3.51 8.99 -1.69
N ALA A 133 2.97 7.96 -1.05
CA ALA A 133 3.80 6.92 -0.45
C ALA A 133 3.12 5.56 -0.45
N LEU A 134 3.93 4.52 -0.64
CA LEU A 134 3.58 3.13 -0.39
C LEU A 134 4.51 2.58 0.68
N ALA A 135 3.99 1.77 1.59
CA ALA A 135 4.78 1.11 2.62
C ALA A 135 4.46 -0.38 2.66
N HIS A 136 5.50 -1.20 2.74
CA HIS A 136 5.40 -2.65 2.83
C HIS A 136 6.02 -3.13 4.12
N TRP A 137 5.23 -3.83 4.94
CA TRP A 137 5.72 -4.45 6.16
C TRP A 137 6.39 -5.79 5.83
N LEU A 138 7.68 -5.92 6.15
CA LEU A 138 8.48 -7.09 5.75
C LEU A 138 7.95 -8.40 6.31
N GLN A 139 7.53 -8.44 7.57
CA GLN A 139 7.10 -9.68 8.23
C GLN A 139 5.75 -10.18 7.72
N ALA A 140 4.76 -9.27 7.63
CA ALA A 140 3.37 -9.67 7.35
C ALA A 140 3.02 -9.66 5.85
N GLY A 141 3.94 -9.21 4.99
CA GLY A 141 3.69 -9.09 3.55
C GLY A 141 2.57 -8.11 3.21
N ARG A 142 2.36 -7.09 4.06
CA ARG A 142 1.21 -6.17 3.96
C ARG A 142 1.64 -4.88 3.28
N LEU A 143 0.90 -4.52 2.23
CA LEU A 143 1.05 -3.26 1.50
C LEU A 143 0.05 -2.21 1.99
N TYR A 144 0.56 -1.01 2.20
CA TYR A 144 -0.17 0.16 2.64
C TYR A 144 0.06 1.31 1.68
N GLU A 145 -0.99 2.07 1.41
CA GLU A 145 -0.98 3.31 0.65
C GLU A 145 -1.21 4.51 1.56
N TRP A 146 -0.49 5.59 1.32
CA TRP A 146 -0.78 6.87 1.93
C TRP A 146 -1.99 7.50 1.22
N ARG A 147 -2.95 8.00 1.99
CA ARG A 147 -4.09 8.75 1.47
C ARG A 147 -4.22 10.08 2.15
N TRP A 148 -4.12 11.13 1.34
CA TRP A 148 -4.42 12.49 1.76
C TRP A 148 -5.89 12.62 2.16
N TYR A 149 -6.15 13.42 3.19
CA TYR A 149 -7.50 13.90 3.45
C TYR A 149 -7.92 14.86 2.35
N SER A 150 -9.19 14.78 1.94
CA SER A 150 -9.80 15.78 1.06
C SER A 150 -9.61 17.18 1.63
N GLU A 151 -9.60 18.19 0.77
CA GLU A 151 -9.42 19.58 1.17
C GLU A 151 -10.40 20.00 2.27
N THR A 152 -11.69 19.66 2.11
CA THR A 152 -12.73 19.91 3.11
C THR A 152 -12.41 19.25 4.45
N ASN A 153 -11.99 17.99 4.44
CA ASN A 153 -11.70 17.25 5.67
C ASN A 153 -10.45 17.84 6.36
N ARG A 154 -9.42 18.20 5.58
CA ARG A 154 -8.23 18.89 6.08
C ARG A 154 -8.56 20.24 6.71
N TYR A 155 -9.43 21.03 6.08
CA TYR A 155 -9.90 22.30 6.61
C TYR A 155 -10.62 22.12 7.95
N VAL A 156 -11.63 21.24 8.00
CA VAL A 156 -12.39 20.94 9.22
C VAL A 156 -11.48 20.47 10.35
N ARG A 157 -10.56 19.52 10.08
CA ARG A 157 -9.61 19.02 11.09
C ARG A 157 -8.68 20.12 11.59
N THR A 158 -8.25 21.02 10.71
CA THR A 158 -7.39 22.16 11.08
C THR A 158 -8.13 23.09 12.04
N VAL A 159 -9.40 23.41 11.74
CA VAL A 159 -10.25 24.23 12.62
C VAL A 159 -10.43 23.53 13.98
N ILE A 160 -10.82 22.25 14.00
CA ILE A 160 -11.00 21.49 15.26
C ILE A 160 -9.72 21.49 16.08
N ARG A 161 -8.57 21.20 15.46
CA ARG A 161 -7.27 21.18 16.13
C ARG A 161 -6.92 22.55 16.72
N PHE A 162 -7.18 23.62 15.98
CA PHE A 162 -6.95 25.00 16.43
C PHE A 162 -7.81 25.33 17.66
N VAL A 163 -9.12 25.06 17.59
CA VAL A 163 -10.10 25.22 18.68
C VAL A 163 -9.67 24.43 19.92
N ALA A 164 -9.34 23.15 19.75
CA ALA A 164 -8.94 22.25 20.83
C ALA A 164 -7.66 22.72 21.54
N ARG A 165 -6.68 23.24 20.78
CA ARG A 165 -5.44 23.80 21.34
C ARG A 165 -5.69 25.15 22.03
N ARG A 166 -6.47 26.03 21.39
CA ARG A 166 -6.69 27.41 21.85
C ARG A 166 -7.50 27.49 23.14
N TRP A 167 -8.48 26.60 23.32
CA TRP A 167 -9.35 26.57 24.49
C TRP A 167 -9.13 25.34 25.37
N SER A 168 -8.14 24.50 25.05
CA SER A 168 -7.80 23.30 25.82
C SER A 168 -8.97 22.31 25.99
N VAL A 169 -9.94 22.33 25.08
CA VAL A 169 -11.10 21.43 25.07
C VAL A 169 -10.82 20.16 24.25
N GLY A 170 -11.46 19.04 24.63
CA GLY A 170 -11.53 17.85 23.77
C GLY A 170 -10.36 16.87 23.81
N GLY A 171 -9.54 16.89 24.87
CA GLY A 171 -8.48 15.91 25.07
C GLY A 171 -7.30 16.02 24.08
N GLU A 172 -6.28 15.21 24.30
CA GLU A 172 -5.04 15.22 23.50
C GLU A 172 -5.28 14.79 22.05
N SER A 173 -6.18 13.81 21.83
CA SER A 173 -6.52 13.30 20.51
C SER A 173 -7.05 14.38 19.56
N LEU A 174 -7.83 15.36 20.04
CA LEU A 174 -8.29 16.48 19.21
C LEU A 174 -7.20 17.53 18.97
N ARG A 175 -6.30 17.72 19.93
CA ARG A 175 -5.16 18.65 19.81
C ARG A 175 -4.07 18.14 18.86
N GLU A 176 -4.01 16.83 18.69
CA GLU A 176 -3.04 16.14 17.84
C GLU A 176 -3.66 15.52 16.60
N LEU A 177 -4.86 15.96 16.21
CA LEU A 177 -5.54 15.50 15.01
C LEU A 177 -4.58 15.52 13.79
N PRO A 178 -4.35 14.37 13.13
CA PRO A 178 -3.47 14.33 11.97
C PRO A 178 -4.11 15.10 10.81
N LEU A 179 -3.32 15.91 10.12
CA LEU A 179 -3.80 16.79 9.04
C LEU A 179 -3.39 16.30 7.65
N SER A 180 -2.30 15.53 7.58
CA SER A 180 -1.63 15.14 6.35
C SER A 180 -2.24 13.88 5.70
N GLY A 181 -3.09 13.12 6.38
CA GLY A 181 -3.71 11.93 5.79
C GLY A 181 -3.68 10.75 6.72
N ARG A 182 -3.79 9.56 6.13
CA ARG A 182 -3.67 8.27 6.81
C ARG A 182 -3.16 7.19 5.88
N TRP A 183 -2.55 6.18 6.48
CA TRP A 183 -2.27 4.92 5.80
C TRP A 183 -3.55 4.10 5.63
N ARG A 184 -3.66 3.40 4.51
CA ARG A 184 -4.74 2.45 4.23
C ARG A 184 -4.13 1.19 3.65
N ARG A 185 -4.59 0.02 4.07
CA ARG A 185 -4.19 -1.25 3.46
C ARG A 185 -4.79 -1.36 2.05
N THR A 186 -3.99 -1.69 1.05
CA THR A 186 -4.44 -1.75 -0.36
C THR A 186 -5.45 -2.87 -0.62
N SER A 187 -5.42 -3.95 0.18
CA SER A 187 -6.30 -5.11 0.04
C SER A 187 -7.55 -5.12 0.95
N SER A 188 -7.77 -4.07 1.76
CA SER A 188 -8.91 -4.03 2.69
C SER A 188 -9.63 -2.68 2.67
N ASN A 189 -10.96 -2.76 2.74
CA ASN A 189 -11.85 -1.61 2.90
C ASN A 189 -12.32 -1.45 4.35
N ASP A 190 -11.87 -2.31 5.28
CA ASP A 190 -12.32 -2.29 6.66
C ASP A 190 -11.62 -1.20 7.48
N SER A 191 -12.37 -0.56 8.36
CA SER A 191 -11.93 0.57 9.17
C SER A 191 -10.89 0.21 10.23
N ALA A 192 -10.88 -1.05 10.68
CA ALA A 192 -9.89 -1.58 11.63
C ALA A 192 -8.51 -1.82 10.98
N ASP A 193 -8.47 -2.09 9.68
CA ASP A 193 -7.24 -2.28 8.88
C ASP A 193 -6.60 -0.95 8.44
N LEU A 194 -7.18 0.19 8.84
CA LEU A 194 -6.70 1.56 8.58
C LEU A 194 -5.57 2.00 9.52
N LEU A 195 -5.21 1.15 10.48
CA LEU A 195 -4.05 1.33 11.32
C LEU A 195 -2.83 0.81 10.57
N GLY A 196 -2.39 1.57 9.55
CA GLY A 196 -1.03 1.42 9.03
C GLY A 196 0.00 1.88 10.06
N PRO A 197 1.19 2.34 9.65
CA PRO A 197 2.24 2.85 10.56
C PRO A 197 1.88 4.17 11.26
N ALA A 198 0.61 4.35 11.66
CA ALA A 198 0.12 5.33 12.61
C ALA A 198 -0.23 4.71 13.98
N ALA A 199 -0.49 3.39 14.06
CA ALA A 199 -0.55 2.67 15.34
C ALA A 199 0.84 2.22 15.82
N THR A 200 1.76 2.01 14.89
CA THR A 200 3.21 2.02 15.14
C THR A 200 3.65 3.46 14.91
N SER A 201 4.35 4.11 15.84
CA SER A 201 4.86 5.47 15.58
C SER A 201 5.68 5.47 14.29
N PRO A 202 5.60 6.51 13.42
CA PRO A 202 6.61 6.68 12.40
C PRO A 202 7.97 6.66 13.11
N PRO A 203 8.97 5.95 12.59
CA PRO A 203 10.30 5.90 13.18
C PRO A 203 10.74 7.32 13.45
N ARG A 204 10.91 7.63 14.74
CA ARG A 204 11.57 8.85 15.14
C ARG A 204 13.03 8.62 14.78
N THR A 205 13.57 9.49 13.92
CA THR A 205 15.01 9.72 13.81
C THR A 205 15.60 9.87 15.19
#